data_AF-A0A8T7GVS4-F1
#
_entry.id   AF-A0A8T7GVS4-F1
#
_cell.length_a   1.000
_cell.length_b   1.000
_cell.length_c   1.000
_cell.angle_alpha   90.00
_cell.angle_beta   90.00
_cell.angle_gamma   90.00
#
_symmetry.space_group_name_H-M   'P 1'
#
loop_
_entity.id
_entity.type
_entity.pdbx_description
1 polymer ?
#
loop_
_entity_poly.entity_id
_entity_poly.type
_entity_poly.pdbx_seq_one_letter_code
_entity_poly.pdbx_strand_id
1 'polypeptide(L)'
;MVYPRRGGWRRPARRRREAGPRKPMPLPDGKCNPLCPMFRCLNSSLVSVKRVVHGRVQRVPMCRWIGDQCIGGTCQYASCTAKALLPDGSCLYAREKGRREEAEEQIESELMREEQEMSRIERMMKKRGYSIDDDLI
;
A
#
# COMPACT_ATOMS: atom_id res chain seq x y z
N MET A 1 -60.50 -21.27 3.55
CA MET A 1 -59.18 -21.84 3.91
C MET A 1 -58.22 -20.69 4.22
N VAL A 2 -57.73 -20.58 5.45
CA VAL A 2 -56.79 -19.54 5.86
C VAL A 2 -55.45 -20.22 6.14
N TYR A 3 -54.44 -20.00 5.29
CA TYR A 3 -53.10 -20.53 5.54
C TYR A 3 -52.41 -19.72 6.65
N PRO A 4 -51.82 -20.37 7.67
CA PRO A 4 -51.07 -19.66 8.69
C PRO A 4 -49.79 -19.07 8.09
N ARG A 5 -49.54 -17.78 8.38
CA ARG A 5 -48.36 -17.04 7.90
C ARG A 5 -47.10 -17.67 8.51
N ARG A 6 -46.26 -18.27 7.68
CA ARG A 6 -44.95 -18.81 8.08
C ARG A 6 -44.10 -17.67 8.64
N GLY A 7 -43.76 -17.76 9.93
CA GLY A 7 -42.84 -16.85 10.61
C GLY A 7 -41.50 -16.80 9.88
N GLY A 8 -41.11 -15.61 9.43
CA GLY A 8 -39.84 -15.38 8.75
C GLY A 8 -38.67 -15.45 9.74
N TRP A 9 -37.75 -16.37 9.50
CA TRP A 9 -36.45 -16.41 10.18
C TRP A 9 -35.70 -15.10 9.86
N ARG A 10 -35.63 -14.19 10.84
CA ARG A 10 -34.81 -12.96 10.73
C ARG A 10 -33.34 -13.38 10.64
N ARG A 11 -32.75 -13.27 9.46
CA ARG A 11 -31.30 -13.46 9.28
C ARG A 11 -30.59 -12.50 10.25
N PRO A 12 -29.66 -12.98 11.10
CA PRO A 12 -28.94 -12.09 12.00
C PRO A 12 -28.22 -11.03 11.18
N ALA A 13 -28.31 -9.78 11.64
CA ALA A 13 -27.62 -8.66 11.01
C ALA A 13 -26.14 -9.00 10.91
N ARG A 14 -25.62 -9.16 9.69
CA ARG A 14 -24.19 -9.37 9.46
C ARG A 14 -23.48 -8.18 10.10
N ARG A 15 -22.72 -8.40 11.17
CA ARG A 15 -21.86 -7.37 11.79
C ARG A 15 -21.03 -6.76 10.67
N ARG A 16 -21.31 -5.50 10.36
CA ARG A 16 -20.61 -4.74 9.34
C ARG A 16 -19.20 -4.56 9.89
N ARG A 17 -18.24 -5.38 9.44
CA ARG A 17 -16.82 -5.15 9.76
C ARG A 17 -16.51 -3.72 9.30
N GLU A 18 -16.18 -2.86 10.25
CA GLU A 18 -15.79 -1.50 9.95
C GLU A 18 -14.54 -1.58 9.07
N ALA A 19 -14.68 -1.14 7.82
CA ALA A 19 -13.53 -1.04 6.93
C ALA A 19 -12.62 0.04 7.53
N GLY A 20 -11.41 -0.36 7.91
CA GLY A 20 -10.41 0.55 8.47
C GLY A 20 -10.13 1.76 7.56
N PRO A 21 -9.34 2.75 8.04
CA PRO A 21 -9.07 3.96 7.30
C PRO A 21 -8.47 3.65 5.92
N ARG A 22 -9.06 4.24 4.88
CA ARG A 22 -8.62 4.04 3.49
C ARG A 22 -7.26 4.72 3.30
N LYS A 23 -6.21 3.92 3.13
CA LYS A 23 -4.86 4.42 2.84
C LYS A 23 -4.70 4.70 1.34
N PRO A 24 -3.87 5.69 0.95
CA PRO A 24 -3.48 5.87 -0.44
C PRO A 24 -2.73 4.63 -0.95
N MET A 25 -3.06 4.19 -2.17
CA MET A 25 -2.44 3.04 -2.81
C MET A 25 -1.74 3.50 -4.10
N PRO A 26 -0.45 3.87 -4.04
CA PRO A 26 0.31 4.22 -5.23
C PRO A 26 0.61 2.99 -6.10
N LEU A 27 1.01 3.22 -7.36
CA LEU A 27 1.59 2.17 -8.21
C LEU A 27 3.01 1.82 -7.71
N PRO A 28 3.54 0.63 -8.08
CA PRO A 28 4.93 0.24 -7.79
C PRO A 28 5.95 1.28 -8.28
N ASP A 29 5.68 1.94 -9.42
CA ASP A 29 6.55 2.97 -9.99
C ASP A 29 6.51 4.31 -9.24
N GLY A 30 5.86 4.38 -8.08
CA GLY A 30 5.68 5.62 -7.29
C GLY A 30 4.65 6.60 -7.86
N LYS A 31 4.10 6.32 -9.05
CA LYS A 31 3.05 7.12 -9.70
C LYS A 31 1.70 6.97 -9.00
N CYS A 32 0.85 7.99 -9.17
CA CYS A 32 -0.49 7.95 -8.63
C CYS A 32 -1.38 6.93 -9.34
N ASN A 33 -2.14 6.15 -8.57
CA ASN A 33 -3.06 5.14 -9.08
C ASN A 33 -4.47 5.70 -9.28
N PRO A 34 -5.06 5.62 -10.49
CA PRO A 34 -6.45 6.04 -10.73
C PRO A 34 -7.48 5.21 -9.95
N LEU A 35 -7.13 3.99 -9.52
CA LEU A 35 -7.98 3.12 -8.69
C LEU A 35 -7.76 3.33 -7.19
N CYS A 36 -6.87 4.24 -6.80
CA CYS A 36 -6.66 4.59 -5.41
C CYS A 36 -7.97 5.15 -4.81
N PRO A 37 -8.37 4.74 -3.59
CA PRO A 37 -9.58 5.24 -2.94
C PRO A 37 -9.56 6.76 -2.69
N MET A 38 -8.36 7.35 -2.64
CA MET A 38 -8.12 8.76 -2.41
C MET A 38 -8.00 9.57 -3.71
N PHE A 39 -7.88 8.91 -4.86
CA PHE A 39 -7.81 9.57 -6.16
C PHE A 39 -9.21 10.05 -6.58
N ARG A 40 -9.28 11.30 -7.02
CA ARG A 40 -10.51 11.95 -7.49
C ARG A 40 -10.23 12.72 -8.76
N CYS A 41 -11.21 12.70 -9.67
CA CYS A 41 -11.22 13.58 -10.81
C CYS A 41 -12.10 14.79 -10.49
N LEU A 42 -11.58 16.01 -10.64
CA LEU A 42 -12.33 17.25 -10.40
C LEU A 42 -13.51 17.40 -11.37
N ASN A 43 -13.36 16.92 -12.61
CA ASN A 43 -14.44 16.89 -13.60
C ASN A 43 -15.40 15.69 -13.40
N SER A 44 -15.23 14.89 -12.33
CA SER A 44 -16.07 13.71 -12.02
C SER A 44 -16.24 12.72 -13.19
N SER A 45 -15.31 12.71 -14.13
CA SER A 45 -15.37 11.87 -15.34
C SER A 45 -14.77 10.48 -15.13
N LEU A 46 -14.09 10.25 -14.01
CA LEU A 46 -13.48 8.97 -13.67
C LEU A 46 -14.55 7.93 -13.29
N VAL A 47 -14.58 6.83 -14.03
CA VAL A 47 -15.45 5.68 -13.78
C VAL A 47 -14.64 4.39 -13.78
N SER A 48 -14.92 3.48 -12.84
CA SER A 48 -14.30 2.15 -12.82
C SER A 48 -15.20 1.16 -13.55
N VAL A 49 -14.79 0.71 -14.73
CA VAL A 49 -15.52 -0.29 -15.53
C VAL A 49 -14.92 -1.66 -15.33
N LYS A 50 -15.73 -2.71 -15.43
CA LYS A 50 -15.24 -4.10 -15.44
C LYS A 50 -15.00 -4.49 -16.91
N ARG A 51 -13.79 -4.89 -17.25
CA ARG A 51 -13.45 -5.42 -18.57
C ARG A 51 -12.77 -6.77 -18.44
N VAL A 52 -12.99 -7.65 -19.40
CA VAL A 52 -12.30 -8.92 -19.48
C VAL A 52 -10.96 -8.68 -20.17
N VAL A 53 -9.87 -8.88 -19.44
CA VAL A 53 -8.50 -8.73 -19.93
C VAL A 53 -7.82 -10.08 -19.73
N HIS A 54 -7.38 -10.71 -20.82
CA HIS A 54 -6.80 -12.07 -20.81
C HIS A 54 -7.68 -13.11 -20.09
N GLY A 55 -8.99 -13.11 -20.38
CA GLY A 55 -9.96 -14.04 -19.78
C GLY A 55 -10.31 -13.76 -18.32
N ARG A 56 -9.74 -12.74 -17.69
CA ARG A 56 -10.04 -12.35 -16.29
C ARG A 56 -10.78 -11.03 -16.23
N VAL A 57 -11.81 -10.94 -15.39
CA VAL A 57 -12.53 -9.69 -15.15
C VAL A 57 -11.67 -8.76 -14.29
N GLN A 58 -11.19 -7.68 -14.87
CA GLN A 58 -10.41 -6.65 -14.18
C GLN A 58 -11.17 -5.34 -14.10
N ARG A 59 -10.92 -4.56 -13.05
CA ARG A 59 -11.43 -3.19 -12.94
C ARG A 59 -10.46 -2.27 -13.66
N VAL A 60 -10.94 -1.58 -14.69
CA VAL A 60 -10.17 -0.63 -15.48
C VAL A 60 -10.70 0.77 -15.21
N PRO A 61 -9.83 1.73 -14.87
CA PRO A 61 -10.22 3.13 -14.73
C PRO A 61 -10.40 3.76 -16.12
N MET A 62 -11.55 4.39 -16.34
CA MET A 62 -11.91 4.97 -17.63
C MET A 62 -12.42 6.40 -17.45
N CYS A 63 -12.13 7.27 -18.41
CA CYS A 63 -12.60 8.64 -18.46
C CYS A 63 -13.87 8.69 -19.31
N ARG A 64 -15.01 9.02 -18.70
CA ARG A 64 -16.29 9.14 -19.40
C ARG A 64 -16.33 10.31 -20.39
N TRP A 65 -15.52 11.34 -20.16
CA TRP A 65 -15.51 12.53 -21.01
C TRP A 65 -14.79 12.27 -22.34
N ILE A 66 -13.59 11.68 -22.29
CA ILE A 66 -12.80 11.33 -23.49
C ILE A 66 -13.29 10.01 -24.09
N GLY A 67 -13.79 9.09 -23.27
CA GLY A 67 -14.17 7.75 -23.68
C GLY A 67 -13.00 6.76 -23.73
N ASP A 68 -11.87 7.07 -23.09
CA ASP A 68 -10.66 6.23 -23.08
C ASP A 68 -10.17 5.94 -21.65
N GLN A 69 -9.15 5.09 -21.50
CA GLN A 69 -8.50 4.75 -20.24
C GLN A 69 -7.97 6.00 -19.54
N CYS A 70 -8.08 6.02 -18.20
CA CYS A 70 -7.61 7.15 -17.42
C CYS A 70 -6.08 7.19 -17.38
N ILE A 71 -5.50 8.33 -17.77
CA ILE A 71 -4.05 8.58 -17.70
C ILE A 71 -3.52 8.80 -16.27
N GLY A 72 -4.41 8.92 -15.28
CA GLY A 72 -4.04 9.01 -13.87
C GLY A 72 -3.50 10.37 -13.44
N GLY A 73 -2.38 10.36 -12.70
CA GLY A 73 -1.83 11.55 -12.02
C GLY A 73 -1.35 12.68 -12.94
N THR A 74 -1.13 12.40 -14.23
CA THR A 74 -0.75 13.41 -15.23
C THR A 74 -1.94 14.20 -15.77
N CYS A 75 -3.18 13.80 -15.44
CA CYS A 75 -4.36 14.51 -15.87
C CYS A 75 -4.49 15.86 -15.15
N GLN A 76 -4.82 16.93 -15.89
CA GLN A 76 -5.07 18.27 -15.32
C GLN A 76 -6.19 18.29 -14.27
N TYR A 77 -7.14 17.34 -14.36
CA TYR A 77 -8.24 17.21 -13.41
C TYR A 77 -7.95 16.22 -12.28
N ALA A 78 -6.74 15.67 -12.20
CA ALA A 78 -6.36 14.74 -11.16
C ALA A 78 -6.21 15.47 -9.82
N SER A 79 -6.82 14.90 -8.78
CA SER A 79 -6.73 15.41 -7.42
C SER A 79 -6.70 14.25 -6.43
N CYS A 80 -6.07 14.47 -5.28
CA CYS A 80 -6.02 13.52 -4.19
C CYS A 80 -6.70 14.12 -2.96
N THR A 81 -7.65 13.39 -2.37
CA THR A 81 -8.31 13.83 -1.13
C THR A 81 -7.34 13.94 0.04
N ALA A 82 -6.27 13.14 0.04
CA ALA A 82 -5.18 13.22 1.02
C ALA A 82 -4.07 14.22 0.65
N LYS A 83 -4.24 15.01 -0.44
CA LYS A 83 -3.22 15.94 -0.97
C LYS A 83 -1.84 15.31 -1.22
N ALA A 84 -1.82 14.00 -1.48
CA ALA A 84 -0.60 13.25 -1.75
C ALA A 84 -0.22 13.22 -3.24
N LEU A 85 -1.00 13.82 -4.14
CA LEU A 85 -0.67 13.87 -5.57
C LEU A 85 0.22 15.09 -5.83
N LEU A 86 1.41 14.86 -6.38
CA LEU A 86 2.33 15.91 -6.81
C LEU A 86 2.07 16.30 -8.29
N PRO A 87 2.49 17.50 -8.72
CA PRO A 87 2.27 17.99 -10.09
C PRO A 87 3.02 17.19 -11.18
N ASP A 88 4.05 16.44 -10.82
CA ASP A 88 4.74 15.48 -11.68
C ASP A 88 3.91 14.19 -11.92
N GLY A 89 2.80 14.01 -11.21
CA GLY A 89 1.97 12.81 -11.23
C GLY A 89 2.41 11.72 -10.24
N SER A 90 3.43 11.99 -9.42
CA SER A 90 3.88 11.07 -8.37
C SER A 90 3.04 11.18 -7.09
N CYS A 91 3.16 10.17 -6.23
CA CYS A 91 2.47 10.13 -4.95
C CYS A 91 3.44 10.41 -3.81
N LEU A 92 3.19 11.46 -3.02
CA LEU A 92 3.98 11.83 -1.84
C LEU A 92 4.10 10.66 -0.87
N TYR A 93 3.00 9.92 -0.68
CA TYR A 93 2.99 8.75 0.19
C TYR A 93 3.92 7.64 -0.31
N ALA A 94 4.02 7.46 -1.63
CA ALA A 94 4.95 6.50 -2.20
C ALA A 94 6.40 6.94 -1.98
N ARG A 95 6.68 8.22 -2.19
CA ARG A 95 8.02 8.79 -2.02
C ARG A 95 8.49 8.71 -0.57
N GLU A 96 7.62 9.04 0.39
CA GLU A 96 7.94 8.95 1.82
C GLU A 96 8.14 7.51 2.26
N LYS A 97 7.29 6.60 1.75
CA LYS A 97 7.40 5.17 2.04
C LYS A 97 8.72 4.60 1.50
N GLY A 98 9.08 4.92 0.26
CA GLY A 98 10.34 4.46 -0.34
C GLY A 98 11.56 4.95 0.43
N ARG A 99 11.60 6.25 0.81
CA ARG A 99 12.68 6.80 1.65
C ARG A 99 12.82 6.10 2.99
N ARG A 100 11.70 5.68 3.58
CA ARG A 100 11.72 4.96 4.85
C ARG A 100 12.24 3.54 4.68
N GLU A 101 11.77 2.83 3.65
CA GLU A 101 12.26 1.47 3.32
C GLU A 101 13.77 1.48 3.02
N GLU A 102 14.26 2.47 2.26
CA GLU A 102 15.70 2.65 2.01
C GLU A 102 16.51 2.93 3.29
N ALA A 103 15.97 3.74 4.20
CA ALA A 103 16.62 4.02 5.48
C ALA A 103 16.65 2.78 6.39
N GLU A 104 15.56 2.01 6.43
CA GLU A 104 15.48 0.74 7.16
C GLU A 104 16.52 -0.26 6.60
N GLU A 105 16.61 -0.40 5.28
CA GLU A 105 17.60 -1.28 4.62
C GLU A 105 19.05 -0.86 4.91
N GLN A 106 19.33 0.45 4.96
CA GLN A 106 20.66 0.95 5.34
C GLN A 106 21.01 0.57 6.79
N ILE A 107 20.09 0.81 7.73
CA ILE A 107 20.29 0.47 9.14
C ILE A 107 20.50 -1.04 9.32
N GLU A 108 19.68 -1.86 8.67
CA GLU A 108 19.82 -3.32 8.68
C GLU A 108 21.19 -3.75 8.14
N SER A 109 21.65 -3.12 7.05
CA SER A 109 22.95 -3.45 6.45
C SER A 109 24.15 -3.09 7.34
N GLU A 110 24.09 -1.97 8.08
CA GLU A 110 25.14 -1.56 9.01
C GLU A 110 25.20 -2.48 10.23
N LEU A 111 24.04 -2.80 10.84
CA LEU A 111 23.94 -3.76 11.95
C LEU A 111 24.55 -5.12 11.57
N MET A 112 24.24 -5.62 10.37
CA MET A 112 24.79 -6.88 9.87
C MET A 112 26.32 -6.83 9.70
N ARG A 113 26.90 -5.67 9.40
CA ARG A 113 28.37 -5.51 9.34
C ARG A 113 28.98 -5.49 10.72
N GLU A 114 28.40 -4.74 11.65
CA GLU A 114 28.85 -4.68 13.05
C GLU A 114 28.81 -6.06 13.70
N GLU A 115 27.74 -6.83 13.51
CA GLU A 115 27.63 -8.21 14.00
C GLU A 115 28.72 -9.12 13.42
N GLN A 116 29.05 -8.98 12.13
CA GLN A 116 30.12 -9.74 11.50
C GLN A 116 31.50 -9.37 12.03
N GLU A 117 31.74 -8.08 12.29
CA GLU A 117 32.99 -7.59 12.88
C GLU A 117 33.14 -8.07 14.32
N MET A 118 32.09 -7.95 15.13
CA MET A 118 32.04 -8.49 16.50
C MET A 118 32.30 -10.00 16.51
N SER A 119 31.67 -10.75 15.61
CA SER A 119 31.90 -12.20 15.47
C SER A 119 33.33 -12.54 15.04
N ARG A 120 34.01 -11.67 14.29
CA ARG A 120 35.43 -11.85 13.92
C ARG A 120 36.33 -11.56 15.11
N ILE A 121 36.08 -10.47 15.84
CA ILE A 121 36.82 -10.07 17.03
C ILE A 121 36.67 -11.14 18.11
N GLU A 122 35.46 -11.63 18.37
CA GLU A 122 35.18 -12.70 19.33
C GLU A 122 35.97 -13.97 18.99
N ARG A 123 36.01 -14.37 17.71
CA ARG A 123 36.84 -15.50 17.25
C ARG A 123 38.33 -15.28 17.50
N MET A 124 38.83 -14.05 17.33
CA MET A 124 40.23 -13.70 17.61
C MET A 124 40.52 -13.68 19.12
N MET A 125 39.63 -13.14 19.93
CA MET A 125 39.76 -13.08 21.40
C MET A 125 39.72 -14.47 22.02
N LYS A 126 38.78 -15.32 21.59
CA LYS A 126 38.68 -16.72 22.02
C LYS A 126 39.93 -17.53 21.69
N LYS A 127 40.55 -17.30 20.51
CA LYS A 127 41.84 -17.92 20.14
C LYS A 127 43.00 -17.47 21.04
N ARG A 128 42.93 -16.26 21.60
CA ARG A 128 43.94 -15.70 22.51
C ARG A 128 43.69 -16.04 23.98
N GLY A 129 42.65 -16.82 24.29
CA GLY A 129 42.34 -17.28 25.64
C GLY A 129 41.57 -16.29 26.51
N TYR A 130 41.04 -15.21 25.92
CA TYR A 130 40.16 -14.27 26.62
C TYR A 130 38.72 -14.82 26.56
N SER A 131 38.13 -15.16 27.71
CA SER A 131 36.70 -15.43 27.85
C SER A 131 36.00 -14.10 28.17
N ILE A 132 35.08 -13.68 27.31
CA ILE A 132 34.17 -12.56 27.61
C ILE A 132 33.10 -13.14 28.53
N ASP A 133 33.07 -12.71 29.78
CA ASP A 133 31.98 -13.02 30.71
C ASP A 133 30.80 -12.09 30.36
N ASP A 134 29.62 -12.68 30.06
CA ASP A 134 28.39 -12.00 29.62
C ASP A 134 27.77 -11.02 30.66
N ASP A 135 28.37 -10.85 31.84
CA ASP A 135 27.80 -10.15 33.00
C ASP A 135 28.10 -8.63 33.08
N LEU A 136 28.62 -8.00 32.03
CA LEU A 136 28.91 -6.56 32.02
C LEU A 136 28.34 -5.82 30.80
N ILE A 137 27.01 -5.84 30.66
CA ILE A 137 26.22 -4.87 29.87
C ILE A 137 25.11 -4.31 30.74
#